data_AF-A0A961AX77-F1
#
_entry.id   AF-A0A961AX77-F1
#
_cell.length_a   1.000
_cell.length_b   1.000
_cell.length_c   1.000
_cell.angle_alpha   90.00
_cell.angle_beta   90.00
_cell.angle_gamma   90.00
#
_symmetry.space_group_name_H-M   'P 1'
#
loop_
_entity.id
_entity.type
_entity.pdbx_description
1 polymer ?
#
loop_
_entity_poly.entity_id
_entity_poly.type
_entity_poly.pdbx_seq_one_letter_code
_entity_poly.pdbx_strand_id
1 'polypeptide(L)'
;MLAEVSAFFAKIPLNEHLWDLLETYSKTEEAKKLSPVRRRALDEAMEGFIQAGADLPTDKKKRVEEIESELSQLTQKYSENVLDSTNKWELLIDDASRLKGLPSSAVDAARADAAAKGLGTQEKPVYRFTLKAPSMIPVMEHLEDGDIRRQVWEGACSIGRGGEHDNTEHIFKIL
;
A
#
# COMPACT_ATOMS: atom_id res chain seq x y z
N MET A 1 2.63 -12.69 11.47
CA MET A 1 3.55 -11.63 11.95
C MET A 1 2.84 -10.28 12.05
N LEU A 2 2.20 -9.75 10.98
CA LEU A 2 1.50 -8.45 11.02
C LEU A 2 0.46 -8.32 12.15
N ALA A 3 -0.43 -9.31 12.32
CA ALA A 3 -1.45 -9.27 13.38
C ALA A 3 -0.85 -9.22 14.80
N GLU A 4 0.23 -9.97 15.06
CA GLU A 4 0.92 -9.98 16.36
C GLU A 4 1.64 -8.65 16.63
N VAL A 5 2.23 -8.06 15.58
CA VAL A 5 2.89 -6.76 15.64
C VAL A 5 1.86 -5.65 15.90
N SER A 6 0.76 -5.60 15.15
CA SER A 6 -0.33 -4.64 15.38
C SER A 6 -0.92 -4.77 16.78
N ALA A 7 -1.21 -6.00 17.23
CA ALA A 7 -1.71 -6.25 18.57
C ALA A 7 -0.71 -5.83 19.66
N PHE A 8 0.59 -6.04 19.45
CA PHE A 8 1.62 -5.58 20.39
C PHE A 8 1.65 -4.06 20.49
N PHE A 9 1.66 -3.36 19.36
CA PHE A 9 1.72 -1.89 19.34
C PHE A 9 0.45 -1.23 19.87
N ALA A 10 -0.74 -1.84 19.69
CA ALA A 10 -1.99 -1.35 20.28
C ALA A 10 -2.00 -1.44 21.82
N LYS A 11 -1.37 -2.47 22.38
CA LYS A 11 -1.28 -2.67 23.85
C LYS A 11 -0.44 -1.62 24.56
N ILE A 12 0.48 -0.95 23.88
CA ILE A 12 1.36 0.06 24.49
C ILE A 12 0.56 1.26 24.99
N PRO A 13 -0.15 2.02 24.12
CA PRO A 13 -0.92 3.18 24.56
C PRO A 13 -2.15 2.80 25.39
N LEU A 14 -2.70 1.60 25.21
CA LEU A 14 -3.87 1.14 25.97
C LEU A 14 -3.53 0.56 27.34
N ASN A 15 -2.25 0.45 27.69
CA ASN A 15 -1.82 0.02 29.02
C ASN A 15 -2.07 1.11 30.05
N GLU A 16 -3.02 0.87 30.96
CA GLU A 16 -3.44 1.84 31.98
C GLU A 16 -2.30 2.27 32.91
N HIS A 17 -1.44 1.33 33.31
CA HIS A 17 -0.31 1.66 34.18
C HIS A 17 0.72 2.55 33.48
N LEU A 18 1.02 2.28 32.21
CA LEU A 18 1.95 3.10 31.43
C LEU A 18 1.39 4.51 31.20
N TRP A 19 0.09 4.62 30.95
CA TRP A 19 -0.58 5.91 30.80
C TRP A 19 -0.55 6.72 32.10
N ASP A 20 -0.91 6.11 33.23
CA ASP A 20 -0.88 6.76 34.55
C ASP A 20 0.54 7.25 34.93
N LEU A 21 1.58 6.49 34.58
CA LEU A 21 2.97 6.90 34.77
C LEU A 21 3.32 8.16 33.95
N LEU A 22 2.93 8.22 32.67
CA LEU A 22 3.18 9.37 31.81
C LEU A 22 2.42 10.60 32.31
N GLU A 23 1.14 10.44 32.64
CA GLU A 23 0.32 11.50 33.21
C GLU A 23 0.91 12.02 34.52
N THR A 24 1.28 11.12 35.43
CA THR A 24 1.85 11.50 36.74
C THR A 24 3.17 12.23 36.55
N TYR A 25 4.07 11.73 35.70
CA TYR A 25 5.34 12.39 35.40
C TYR A 25 5.11 13.78 34.80
N SER A 26 4.18 13.93 33.85
CA SER A 26 3.90 15.21 33.17
C SER A 26 3.53 16.34 34.13
N LYS A 27 2.94 15.99 35.29
CA LYS A 27 2.48 16.93 36.33
C LYS A 27 3.60 17.35 37.29
N THR A 28 4.77 16.71 37.26
CA THR A 28 5.90 16.99 38.16
C THR A 28 6.64 18.29 37.82
N GLU A 29 7.35 18.85 38.81
CA GLU A 29 8.23 20.01 38.60
C GLU A 29 9.44 19.69 37.72
N GLU A 30 9.89 18.44 37.70
CA GLU A 30 10.96 17.98 36.83
C GLU A 30 10.53 18.04 35.36
N ALA A 31 9.34 17.49 35.05
CA ALA A 31 8.80 17.55 33.69
C ALA A 31 8.67 18.99 33.22
N LYS A 32 8.19 19.90 34.08
CA LYS A 32 8.04 21.34 33.77
C LYS A 32 9.36 22.04 33.43
N LYS A 33 10.50 21.50 33.88
CA LYS A 33 11.85 22.04 33.64
C LYS A 33 12.60 21.35 32.51
N LEU A 34 11.95 20.43 31.77
CA LEU A 34 12.55 19.79 30.61
C LEU A 34 13.01 20.82 29.57
N SER A 35 14.12 20.53 28.91
CA SER A 35 14.54 21.31 27.75
C SER A 35 13.46 21.26 26.66
N PRO A 36 13.39 22.26 25.76
CA PRO A 36 12.32 22.33 24.76
C PRO A 36 12.15 21.05 23.93
N VAL A 37 13.24 20.41 23.51
CA VAL A 37 13.21 19.16 22.74
C VAL A 37 12.62 18.01 23.54
N ARG A 38 13.00 17.88 24.82
CA ARG A 38 12.48 16.81 25.68
C ARG A 38 11.02 17.04 26.06
N ARG A 39 10.62 18.29 26.26
CA ARG A 39 9.23 18.67 26.46
C ARG A 39 8.39 18.28 25.25
N ARG A 40 8.81 18.65 24.04
CA ARG A 40 8.13 18.26 22.80
C ARG A 40 7.99 16.74 22.66
N ALA A 41 9.03 15.99 22.98
CA ALA A 41 8.97 14.52 22.93
C ALA A 41 7.97 13.93 23.94
N LEU A 42 7.88 14.50 25.14
CA LEU A 42 6.86 14.12 26.13
C LEU A 42 5.46 14.46 25.64
N ASP A 43 5.26 15.67 25.10
CA ASP A 43 3.97 16.11 24.58
C ASP A 43 3.49 15.23 23.41
N GLU A 44 4.38 14.90 22.46
CA GLU A 44 4.08 13.99 21.35
C GLU A 44 3.78 12.56 21.82
N ALA A 45 4.51 12.06 22.82
CA ALA A 45 4.22 10.75 23.40
C ALA A 45 2.85 10.74 24.08
N MET A 46 2.52 11.77 24.86
CA MET A 46 1.21 11.88 25.51
C MET A 46 0.08 12.00 24.48
N GLU A 47 0.24 12.87 23.48
CA GLU A 47 -0.76 13.06 22.43
C GLU A 47 -0.97 11.76 21.63
N GLY A 48 0.08 11.01 21.34
CA GLY A 48 -0.02 9.69 20.71
C GLY A 48 -0.80 8.67 21.54
N PHE A 49 -0.62 8.66 22.87
CA PHE A 49 -1.41 7.81 23.78
C PHE A 49 -2.88 8.20 23.77
N ILE A 50 -3.19 9.48 23.87
CA ILE A 50 -4.58 9.99 23.85
C ILE A 50 -5.25 9.65 22.52
N GLN A 51 -4.60 9.89 21.38
CA GLN A 51 -5.12 9.57 20.05
C GLN A 51 -5.38 8.08 19.86
N ALA A 52 -4.56 7.22 20.48
CA ALA A 52 -4.75 5.78 20.50
C ALA A 52 -5.80 5.30 21.53
N GLY A 53 -6.41 6.21 22.32
CA GLY A 53 -7.52 5.89 23.22
C GLY A 53 -7.11 5.61 24.68
N ALA A 54 -5.93 6.06 25.12
CA ALA A 54 -5.46 5.83 26.50
C ALA A 54 -6.42 6.38 27.60
N ASP A 55 -7.12 7.47 27.32
CA ASP A 55 -8.11 8.10 28.23
C ASP A 55 -9.52 7.47 28.17
N LEU A 56 -9.73 6.50 27.28
CA LEU A 56 -11.04 5.88 27.13
C LEU A 56 -11.39 4.97 28.32
N PRO A 57 -12.69 4.84 28.65
CA PRO A 57 -13.16 3.78 29.54
C PRO A 57 -12.78 2.39 29.02
N THR A 58 -12.62 1.40 29.92
CA THR A 58 -12.15 0.05 29.58
C THR A 58 -12.98 -0.63 28.47
N ASP A 59 -14.31 -0.44 28.44
CA ASP A 59 -15.19 -0.99 27.39
C ASP A 59 -14.90 -0.37 26.01
N LYS A 60 -14.57 0.93 25.99
CA LYS A 60 -14.22 1.66 24.78
C LYS A 60 -12.81 1.33 24.30
N LYS A 61 -11.85 1.12 25.20
CA LYS A 61 -10.51 0.63 24.86
C LYS A 61 -10.56 -0.72 24.14
N LYS A 62 -11.36 -1.67 24.66
CA LYS A 62 -11.56 -2.96 23.98
C LYS A 62 -12.13 -2.79 22.57
N ARG A 63 -13.08 -1.87 22.38
CA ARG A 63 -13.63 -1.60 21.04
C ARG A 63 -12.58 -1.01 20.10
N VAL A 64 -11.68 -0.15 20.59
CA VAL A 64 -10.55 0.36 19.80
C VAL A 64 -9.62 -0.78 19.40
N GLU A 65 -9.25 -1.69 20.31
CA GLU A 65 -8.41 -2.86 19.98
C GLU A 65 -9.03 -3.73 18.87
N GLU A 66 -10.34 -3.97 18.95
CA GLU A 66 -11.08 -4.72 17.94
C GLU A 66 -11.05 -4.02 16.57
N ILE A 67 -11.28 -2.70 16.54
CA ILE A 67 -11.24 -1.89 15.31
C ILE A 67 -9.83 -1.90 14.70
N GLU A 68 -8.78 -1.67 15.50
CA GLU A 68 -7.38 -1.68 15.03
C GLU A 68 -6.99 -3.05 14.47
N SER A 69 -7.45 -4.13 15.09
CA SER A 69 -7.21 -5.49 14.59
C SER A 69 -7.90 -5.72 13.25
N GLU A 70 -9.16 -5.30 13.11
CA GLU A 70 -9.92 -5.42 11.87
C GLU A 70 -9.30 -4.55 10.75
N LEU A 71 -8.94 -3.30 11.05
CA LEU A 71 -8.28 -2.39 10.11
C LEU A 71 -6.93 -2.94 9.63
N SER A 72 -6.12 -3.51 10.52
CA SER A 72 -4.84 -4.15 10.14
C SER A 72 -5.05 -5.28 9.13
N GLN A 73 -6.06 -6.12 9.35
CA GLN A 73 -6.40 -7.22 8.43
C GLN A 73 -6.95 -6.70 7.09
N LEU A 74 -7.88 -5.73 7.14
CA LEU A 74 -8.49 -5.15 5.94
C LEU A 74 -7.47 -4.43 5.07
N THR A 75 -6.58 -3.63 5.67
CA THR A 75 -5.54 -2.88 4.94
C THR A 75 -4.44 -3.79 4.39
N GLN A 76 -4.10 -4.87 5.09
CA GLN A 76 -3.23 -5.92 4.55
C GLN A 76 -3.89 -6.56 3.32
N LYS A 77 -5.16 -7.00 3.44
CA LYS A 77 -5.87 -7.65 2.34
C LYS A 77 -6.05 -6.71 1.14
N TYR A 78 -6.34 -5.43 1.40
CA TYR A 78 -6.39 -4.39 0.36
C TYR A 78 -5.09 -4.34 -0.42
N SER A 79 -3.95 -4.29 0.28
CA SER A 79 -2.62 -4.18 -0.32
C SER A 79 -2.24 -5.42 -1.13
N GLU A 80 -2.55 -6.62 -0.62
CA GLU A 80 -2.37 -7.89 -1.32
C GLU A 80 -3.20 -7.92 -2.62
N ASN A 81 -4.47 -7.54 -2.55
CA ASN A 81 -5.35 -7.48 -3.71
C ASN A 81 -4.84 -6.50 -4.78
N VAL A 82 -4.34 -5.32 -4.39
CA VAL A 82 -3.73 -4.35 -5.32
C VAL A 82 -2.51 -4.97 -6.00
N LEU A 83 -1.62 -5.63 -5.23
CA LEU A 83 -0.42 -6.26 -5.75
C LEU A 83 -0.76 -7.39 -6.74
N ASP A 84 -1.69 -8.27 -6.38
CA ASP A 84 -2.09 -9.40 -7.19
C ASP A 84 -2.82 -8.95 -8.46
N SER A 85 -3.74 -7.98 -8.34
CA SER A 85 -4.41 -7.37 -9.50
C SER A 85 -3.40 -6.72 -10.46
N THR A 86 -2.37 -6.04 -9.94
CA THR A 86 -1.30 -5.45 -10.73
C THR A 86 -0.45 -6.51 -11.43
N ASN A 87 -0.11 -7.59 -10.74
CA ASN A 87 0.72 -8.67 -11.29
C ASN A 87 -0.01 -9.56 -12.30
N LYS A 88 -1.34 -9.71 -12.14
CA LYS A 88 -2.20 -10.51 -13.01
C LYS A 88 -2.44 -9.85 -14.37
N TRP A 89 -2.42 -8.52 -14.43
CA TRP A 89 -2.62 -7.81 -15.68
C TRP A 89 -1.39 -7.91 -16.59
N GLU A 90 -1.62 -8.32 -17.84
CA GLU A 90 -0.62 -8.29 -18.90
C GLU A 90 -1.27 -8.03 -20.24
N LEU A 91 -0.51 -7.37 -21.13
CA LEU A 91 -0.87 -7.19 -22.52
C LEU A 91 0.24 -7.80 -23.39
N LEU A 92 -0.16 -8.72 -24.25
CA LEU A 92 0.73 -9.41 -25.18
C LEU A 92 0.52 -8.85 -26.59
N ILE A 93 1.62 -8.48 -27.23
CA ILE A 93 1.64 -7.98 -28.60
C ILE A 93 2.60 -8.84 -29.40
N ASP A 94 2.16 -9.37 -30.54
CA ASP A 94 2.96 -10.16 -31.49
C ASP A 94 3.32 -9.36 -32.76
N ASP A 95 2.67 -8.22 -32.98
CA ASP A 95 2.94 -7.30 -34.09
C ASP A 95 3.84 -6.13 -33.66
N ALA A 96 5.13 -6.23 -33.98
CA ALA A 96 6.12 -5.19 -33.71
C ALA A 96 5.81 -3.84 -34.38
N SER A 97 5.02 -3.82 -35.46
CA SER A 97 4.66 -2.57 -36.15
C SER A 97 3.80 -1.65 -35.29
N ARG A 98 3.07 -2.23 -34.33
CA ARG A 98 2.23 -1.50 -33.36
C ARG A 98 3.03 -0.83 -32.26
N LEU A 99 4.34 -1.09 -32.15
CA LEU A 99 5.21 -0.56 -31.09
C LEU A 99 5.91 0.75 -31.45
N LYS A 100 5.50 1.38 -32.55
CA LYS A 100 6.11 2.62 -33.05
C LYS A 100 6.05 3.73 -32.01
N GLY A 101 7.16 4.45 -31.87
CA GLY A 101 7.33 5.55 -30.91
C GLY A 101 8.03 5.14 -29.62
N LEU A 102 7.94 3.87 -29.21
CA LEU A 102 8.63 3.40 -28.01
C LEU A 102 10.16 3.52 -28.13
N PRO A 103 10.86 3.91 -27.05
CA PRO A 103 12.31 3.76 -26.96
C PRO A 103 12.72 2.29 -27.17
N SER A 104 13.84 2.05 -27.85
CA SER A 104 14.34 0.70 -28.09
C SER A 104 14.51 -0.11 -26.81
N SER A 105 14.95 0.55 -25.73
CA SER A 105 15.07 -0.08 -24.40
C SER A 105 13.74 -0.61 -23.85
N ALA A 106 12.62 0.07 -24.10
CA ALA A 106 11.30 -0.39 -23.67
C ALA A 106 10.81 -1.58 -24.50
N VAL A 107 11.08 -1.56 -25.81
CA VAL A 107 10.78 -2.68 -26.72
C VAL A 107 11.59 -3.92 -26.34
N ASP A 108 12.90 -3.76 -26.10
CA ASP A 108 13.80 -4.83 -25.69
C ASP A 108 13.41 -5.41 -24.33
N ALA A 109 13.05 -4.56 -23.37
CA ALA A 109 12.58 -4.98 -22.06
C ALA A 109 11.28 -5.80 -22.15
N ALA A 110 10.29 -5.35 -22.92
CA ALA A 110 9.03 -6.06 -23.12
C ALA A 110 9.24 -7.42 -23.80
N ARG A 111 10.17 -7.50 -24.75
CA ARG A 111 10.54 -8.76 -25.42
C ARG A 111 11.27 -9.72 -24.49
N ALA A 112 12.21 -9.21 -23.69
CA ALA A 112 12.94 -10.00 -22.71
C ALA A 112 12.01 -10.56 -21.62
N ASP A 113 11.06 -9.75 -21.14
CA ASP A 113 10.07 -10.18 -20.15
C ASP A 113 9.14 -11.28 -20.71
N ALA A 114 8.66 -11.13 -21.95
CA ALA A 114 7.89 -12.18 -22.62
C ALA A 114 8.68 -13.49 -22.79
N ALA A 115 9.94 -13.40 -23.22
CA ALA A 115 10.81 -14.56 -23.38
C ALA A 115 11.08 -15.26 -22.04
N ALA A 116 11.31 -14.50 -20.95
CA ALA A 116 11.48 -15.04 -19.60
C ALA A 116 10.23 -15.76 -19.07
N LYS A 117 9.05 -15.44 -19.61
CA LYS A 117 7.77 -16.11 -19.33
C LYS A 117 7.44 -17.25 -20.30
N GLY A 118 8.29 -17.51 -21.29
CA GLY A 118 8.05 -18.55 -22.31
C GLY A 118 6.95 -18.21 -23.30
N LEU A 119 6.62 -16.92 -23.47
CA LEU A 119 5.51 -16.44 -24.30
C LEU A 119 5.90 -16.16 -25.76
N GLY A 120 7.20 -16.15 -26.08
CA GLY A 120 7.69 -15.90 -27.43
C GLY A 120 9.10 -16.46 -27.65
N THR A 121 9.51 -16.53 -28.91
CA THR A 121 10.86 -16.96 -29.32
C THR A 121 11.57 -15.87 -30.10
N GLN A 122 12.83 -16.13 -30.50
CA GLN A 122 13.57 -15.22 -31.37
C GLN A 122 12.90 -15.06 -32.73
N GLU A 123 12.36 -16.15 -33.27
CA GLU A 123 11.70 -16.23 -34.59
C GLU A 123 10.25 -15.76 -34.55
N LYS A 124 9.60 -15.86 -33.38
CA LYS A 124 8.23 -15.39 -33.13
C LYS A 124 8.22 -14.51 -31.88
N PRO A 125 8.68 -13.26 -31.99
CA PRO A 125 8.76 -12.37 -30.85
C PRO A 125 7.36 -12.03 -30.34
N VAL A 126 7.22 -12.03 -29.02
CA VAL A 126 6.07 -11.49 -28.31
C VAL A 126 6.62 -10.42 -27.36
N TYR A 127 5.84 -9.36 -27.16
CA TYR A 127 6.17 -8.25 -26.27
C TYR A 127 5.15 -8.22 -25.15
N ARG A 128 5.62 -8.34 -23.91
CA ARG A 128 4.78 -8.35 -22.72
C ARG A 128 4.86 -7.00 -22.02
N PHE A 129 3.72 -6.33 -21.93
CA PHE A 129 3.55 -5.11 -21.17
C PHE A 129 2.79 -5.38 -19.87
N THR A 130 3.18 -4.70 -18.80
CA THR A 130 2.59 -4.82 -17.47
C THR A 130 2.28 -3.44 -16.91
N LEU A 131 1.54 -3.38 -15.81
CA LEU A 131 1.20 -2.11 -15.14
C LEU A 131 2.32 -1.61 -14.21
N LYS A 132 3.48 -2.29 -14.17
CA LYS A 132 4.65 -1.81 -13.41
C LYS A 132 5.22 -0.58 -14.09
N ALA A 133 5.63 0.42 -13.29
CA ALA A 133 6.09 1.71 -13.79
C ALA A 133 7.12 1.64 -14.94
N PRO A 134 8.17 0.77 -14.91
CA PRO A 134 9.13 0.66 -16.02
C PRO A 134 8.52 0.18 -17.35
N SER A 135 7.36 -0.48 -17.32
CA SER A 135 6.64 -0.96 -18.50
C SER A 135 5.53 0.00 -18.93
N MET A 136 4.75 0.50 -17.98
CA MET A 136 3.60 1.38 -18.25
C MET A 136 4.02 2.79 -18.69
N ILE A 137 5.01 3.40 -18.05
CA ILE A 137 5.39 4.81 -18.32
C ILE A 137 5.81 5.00 -19.78
N PRO A 138 6.74 4.20 -20.36
CA PRO A 138 7.12 4.36 -21.76
C PRO A 138 5.94 4.20 -22.73
N VAL A 139 4.99 3.30 -22.43
CA VAL A 139 3.79 3.13 -23.24
C VAL A 139 2.94 4.40 -23.23
N MET A 140 2.73 4.99 -22.05
CA MET A 140 1.90 6.18 -21.94
C MET A 140 2.57 7.43 -22.55
N GLU A 141 3.89 7.54 -22.47
CA GLU A 141 4.64 8.73 -22.92
C GLU A 141 5.03 8.71 -24.40
N HIS A 142 5.31 7.53 -24.97
CA HIS A 142 5.99 7.45 -26.27
C HIS A 142 5.27 6.62 -27.33
N LEU A 143 4.43 5.65 -26.95
CA LEU A 143 3.80 4.77 -27.92
C LEU A 143 2.81 5.55 -28.80
N GLU A 144 2.89 5.41 -30.12
CA GLU A 144 1.98 6.10 -31.06
C GLU A 144 0.59 5.45 -31.12
N ASP A 145 0.50 4.13 -30.94
CA ASP A 145 -0.76 3.36 -31.00
C ASP A 145 -1.70 3.73 -29.83
N GLY A 146 -2.78 4.45 -30.17
CA GLY A 146 -3.75 4.92 -29.19
C GLY A 146 -4.60 3.82 -28.55
N ASP A 147 -4.79 2.68 -29.24
CA ASP A 147 -5.58 1.58 -28.72
C ASP A 147 -4.81 0.80 -27.66
N ILE A 148 -3.49 0.64 -27.82
CA ILE A 148 -2.63 0.04 -26.79
C ILE A 148 -2.55 0.97 -25.57
N ARG A 149 -2.36 2.28 -25.75
CA ARG A 149 -2.35 3.23 -24.63
C ARG A 149 -3.68 3.20 -23.86
N ARG A 150 -4.81 3.12 -24.57
CA ARG A 150 -6.13 2.96 -23.95
C ARG A 150 -6.22 1.68 -23.11
N GLN A 151 -5.82 0.54 -23.66
CA GLN A 151 -5.88 -0.74 -22.92
C GLN A 151 -5.03 -0.71 -21.64
N VAL A 152 -3.82 -0.15 -21.71
CA VAL A 152 -2.94 0.01 -20.54
C VAL A 152 -3.58 0.93 -19.51
N TRP A 153 -4.14 2.07 -19.94
CA TRP A 153 -4.81 3.02 -19.05
C TRP A 153 -6.05 2.41 -18.37
N GLU A 154 -6.93 1.75 -19.14
CA GLU A 154 -8.12 1.08 -18.62
C GLU A 154 -7.75 -0.03 -17.64
N GLY A 155 -6.70 -0.80 -17.95
CA GLY A 155 -6.10 -1.78 -17.04
C GLY A 155 -5.67 -1.14 -15.71
N ALA A 156 -4.89 -0.05 -15.77
CA ALA A 156 -4.46 0.67 -14.57
C ALA A 156 -5.63 1.22 -13.74
N CYS A 157 -6.71 1.69 -14.37
CA CYS A 157 -7.91 2.16 -13.69
C CYS A 157 -8.78 1.04 -13.09
N SER A 158 -8.54 -0.21 -13.46
CA SER A 158 -9.26 -1.38 -12.96
C SER A 158 -8.57 -2.11 -11.79
N ILE A 159 -7.37 -1.65 -11.38
CA ILE A 159 -6.62 -2.29 -10.29
C ILE A 159 -7.44 -2.33 -9.00
N GLY A 160 -7.57 -3.53 -8.43
CA GLY A 160 -8.32 -3.74 -7.20
C GLY A 160 -9.83 -3.55 -7.35
N ARG A 161 -10.37 -3.53 -8.58
CA ARG A 161 -11.80 -3.34 -8.84
C ARG A 161 -12.38 -4.54 -9.60
N GLY A 162 -13.36 -5.19 -8.98
CA GLY A 162 -14.04 -6.36 -9.54
C GLY A 162 -13.20 -7.65 -9.56
N GLY A 163 -13.86 -8.75 -9.90
CA GLY A 163 -13.21 -10.07 -9.98
C GLY A 163 -12.68 -10.57 -8.63
N GLU A 164 -11.58 -11.32 -8.68
CA GLU A 164 -10.98 -12.01 -7.52
C GLU A 164 -10.27 -11.07 -6.53
N HIS A 165 -9.87 -9.88 -6.97
CA HIS A 165 -9.08 -8.92 -6.19
C HIS A 165 -9.86 -7.63 -5.90
N ASP A 166 -11.20 -7.72 -5.79
CA ASP A 166 -12.04 -6.55 -5.55
C ASP A 166 -11.87 -5.97 -4.14
N ASN A 167 -11.52 -4.69 -4.08
CA ASN A 167 -11.37 -3.93 -2.85
C ASN A 167 -12.57 -3.04 -2.54
N THR A 168 -13.62 -3.03 -3.36
CA THR A 168 -14.80 -2.16 -3.15
C THR A 168 -15.40 -2.33 -1.75
N GLU A 169 -15.67 -3.56 -1.33
CA GLU A 169 -16.19 -3.83 0.02
C GLU A 169 -15.17 -3.53 1.13
N HIS A 170 -13.88 -3.79 0.88
CA HIS A 170 -12.82 -3.51 1.85
C HIS A 170 -12.74 -2.01 2.16
N ILE A 171 -12.88 -1.15 1.13
CA ILE A 171 -12.90 0.31 1.30
C ILE A 171 -14.06 0.73 2.22
N PHE A 172 -15.27 0.21 2.00
CA PHE A 172 -16.43 0.57 2.83
C PHE A 172 -16.36 0.05 4.26
N LYS A 173 -15.58 -1.00 4.54
CA LYS A 173 -15.32 -1.47 5.90
C LYS A 173 -14.23 -0.67 6.62
N ILE A 174 -13.33 -0.04 5.86
CA ILE A 174 -12.27 0.82 6.38
C ILE A 174 -12.81 2.21 6.74
N LEU A 175 -13.79 2.73 5.98
CA LEU A 175 -14.45 4.02 6.20
C LEU A 175 -15.52 3.97 7.29
#